data_AF-A0A376VGW5-F1
#
_entry.id   AF-A0A376VGW5-F1
#
_cell.length_a   1.000
_cell.length_b   1.000
_cell.length_c   1.000
_cell.angle_alpha   90.00
_cell.angle_beta   90.00
_cell.angle_gamma   90.00
#
_symmetry.space_group_name_H-M   'P 1'
#
loop_
_entity.id
_entity.type
_entity.pdbx_description
1 polymer ?
#
loop_
_entity_poly.entity_id
_entity_poly.type
_entity_poly.pdbx_seq_one_letter_code
_entity_poly.pdbx_strand_id
1 'polypeptide(L)' 'MQDSILTTVVKDIDGEVTTLEKYAGNVLLIVMSLKVWLNAAI' A
#
# COMPACT_ATOMS: atom_id res chain seq x y z
N MET A 1 -22.43 -9.57 -1.03
CA MET A 1 -21.03 -9.68 -1.48
C MET A 1 -20.23 -8.85 -0.50
N GLN A 2 -19.24 -9.44 0.18
CA GLN A 2 -18.44 -8.71 1.17
C GLN A 2 -17.35 -7.95 0.42
N ASP A 3 -17.23 -6.65 0.66
CA ASP A 3 -16.13 -5.86 0.10
C ASP A 3 -14.82 -6.34 0.74
N SER A 4 -14.01 -7.01 -0.08
CA SER A 4 -12.72 -7.53 0.33
C SER A 4 -11.65 -6.47 0.13
N ILE A 5 -10.75 -6.30 1.10
CA ILE A 5 -9.58 -5.43 0.93
C ILE A 5 -8.72 -5.85 -0.28
N LEU A 6 -8.83 -7.12 -0.71
CA LEU A 6 -8.10 -7.65 -1.86
C LEU A 6 -8.43 -6.90 -3.16
N THR A 7 -9.67 -6.43 -3.35
CA THR A 7 -10.08 -5.66 -4.54
C THR A 7 -9.67 -4.19 -4.48
N THR A 8 -9.02 -3.76 -3.40
CA THR A 8 -8.53 -2.39 -3.26
C THR A 8 -7.42 -2.11 -4.26
N VAL A 9 -7.62 -1.05 -5.05
CA VAL A 9 -6.62 -0.53 -5.97
C VAL A 9 -5.60 0.27 -5.17
N VAL A 10 -4.33 -0.12 -5.28
CA VAL A 10 -3.20 0.54 -4.62
C VAL A 10 -2.17 0.94 -5.66
N LYS A 11 -1.36 1.95 -5.34
CA LYS A 11 -0.14 2.25 -6.09
C LYS A 11 1.04 1.73 -5.31
N ASP A 12 1.96 1.06 -5.99
CA ASP A 12 3.23 0.68 -5.38
C ASP A 12 4.18 1.87 -5.25
N ILE A 13 5.40 1.59 -4.77
CA ILE A 13 6.43 2.61 -4.55
C ILE A 13 6.98 3.21 -5.85
N ASP A 14 6.89 2.47 -6.96
CA ASP A 14 7.34 2.89 -8.28
C ASP A 14 6.23 3.61 -9.07
N GLY A 15 5.01 3.66 -8.51
CA GLY A 15 3.84 4.35 -9.06
C GLY A 15 2.96 3.46 -9.95
N GLU A 16 3.26 2.16 -10.05
CA GLU A 16 2.44 1.19 -10.77
C GLU A 16 1.15 0.93 -10.01
N VAL A 17 0.04 0.91 -10.75
CA VAL A 17 -1.29 0.63 -10.19
C VAL A 17 -1.49 -0.88 -10.14
N THR A 18 -1.79 -1.41 -8.96
CA THR A 18 -1.99 -2.85 -8.74
C THR A 18 -3.13 -3.11 -7.75
N THR A 19 -3.52 -4.36 -7.58
CA THR A 19 -4.52 -4.80 -6.60
C THR A 19 -3.86 -5.70 -5.54
N LEU A 20 -4.55 -5.86 -4.40
CA LEU A 20 -4.08 -6.73 -3.32
C LEU A 20 -4.47 -8.21 -3.54
N GLU A 21 -5.20 -8.54 -4.61
CA GLU A 21 -5.65 -9.89 -4.95
C GLU A 21 -4.51 -10.91 -5.07
N LYS A 22 -3.33 -10.47 -5.49
CA LYS A 22 -2.12 -11.33 -5.54
C LYS A 22 -1.70 -11.89 -4.18
N TYR A 23 -2.24 -11.37 -3.08
CA TYR A 23 -2.00 -11.84 -1.71
C TYR A 23 -3.20 -12.60 -1.12
N ALA A 24 -4.17 -13.00 -1.94
CA ALA A 24 -5.29 -13.82 -1.49
C ALA A 24 -4.79 -15.11 -0.81
N GLY A 25 -5.32 -15.41 0.36
CA GLY A 25 -4.90 -16.56 1.18
C GLY A 25 -3.75 -16.28 2.14
N ASN A 26 -3.14 -15.09 2.11
CA ASN A 26 -2.10 -14.68 3.05
C ASN A 26 -2.65 -13.75 4.15
N VAL A 27 -1.97 -13.72 5.29
CA VAL A 27 -2.18 -12.69 6.32
C VAL A 27 -1.45 -11.42 5.89
N LEU A 28 -2.19 -10.33 5.72
CA LEU A 28 -1.66 -9.01 5.35
C LEU A 28 -1.46 -8.14 6.59
N LEU A 29 -0.25 -7.61 6.78
CA LEU A 29 0.05 -6.58 7.79
C LEU A 29 0.25 -5.23 7.08
N ILE A 30 -0.59 -4.25 7.40
CA ILE A 30 -0.50 -2.89 6.85
C ILE A 30 0.27 -2.02 7.85
N VAL A 31 1.42 -1.49 7.43
CA VAL A 31 2.25 -0.58 8.21
C VAL A 31 2.28 0.78 7.54
N MET A 32 1.94 1.83 8.29
CA MET A 32 2.03 3.21 7.80
C MET A 32 3.43 3.75 8.04
N SER A 33 4.16 4.05 6.98
CA SER A 33 5.47 4.70 7.05
C SER A 33 5.29 6.22 6.91
N LEU A 34 5.73 6.97 7.92
CA LEU A 34 5.76 8.44 7.86
C LEU A 34 7.02 8.88 7.10
N LYS A 35 6.86 9.45 5.90
CA LYS A 35 7.96 10.08 5.16
C LYS A 35 8.23 11.46 5.78
N VAL A 36 9.25 11.55 6.63
CA VAL A 36 9.74 12.84 7.15
C VAL A 36 10.62 13.49 6.08
N TRP A 37 10.17 14.60 5.52
CA TRP A 37 11.01 15.48 4.71
C TRP A 37 11.81 16.36 5.67
N LEU A 38 13.04 15.95 5.98
CA LEU A 38 13.98 16.86 6.64
C LEU A 38 14.46 17.87 5.60
N ASN A 39 13.76 18.99 5.49
CA ASN A 39 14.23 20.11 4.70
C ASN A 39 15.36 20.77 5.49
N ALA A 40 16.59 20.28 5.28
CA ALA A 40 17.78 20.92 5.78
C ALA A 40 17.98 22.22 4.99
N ALA A 41 17.36 23.30 5.46
CA ALA A 41 17.77 24.64 5.10
C ALA A 41 19.13 24.90 5.76
N ILE A 42 20.20 24.73 4.98
CA ILE A 42 21.53 25.30 5.19
C ILE A 42 21.85 26.13 3.96
#